data_AF-A0A0W8CKD5-F1
#
_entry.id   AF-A0A0W8CKD5-F1
#
_cell.length_a   1.000
_cell.length_b   1.000
_cell.length_c   1.000
_cell.angle_alpha   90.00
_cell.angle_beta   90.00
_cell.angle_gamma   90.00
#
_symmetry.space_group_name_H-M   'P 1'
#
loop_
_entity.id
_entity.type
_entity.pdbx_description
1 polymer ?
#
loop_
_entity_poly.entity_id
_entity_poly.type
_entity_poly.pdbx_seq_one_letter_code
_entity_poly.pdbx_strand_id
1 'polypeptide(L)'
;MQIDSWAAKQKTTDDIYSALKLEVNEKDLLKNPLLDTWISYIPKAASENPYNLVLRKLMNHYDDQGLAQMLIAAKEDSRVASIATKVEESLLKRWQSDGKTADDVFRLLRLNDDKSDYIMKNPVLSTWISYVDQLHEKNPYDELVLMLTKSYGEGGLADILVATRTDFTTRSMAIDFENALIKKWSMEAKTIDDAFNLLRLRSDNAEETLRNPALITWISYVKKSNKDPYELLFRQLDLRAGDAHLAKMLALGAKSNKFVIEVSELHALQYSKWLSKKLSADYMFNLLQLKKNGDKLFDSPVLSTWSSYVAKKNPGREDETMFSVLQKHYKNDILAKMFSEAKEKPTMKIIASRLEGELWQSEGQTAGKLFTTLKLDETGEGLFEAPMFASWAAYVKRLSQYEKNPNEFVIFSELEKRYDYVDLARMLYNAERQADNTSGRGKIR
;
A
#
# COMPACT_ATOMS: atom_id res chain seq x y z
N MET A 1 36.91 42.59 -32.11
CA MET A 1 37.50 42.94 -33.42
C MET A 1 36.64 42.55 -34.62
N GLN A 2 36.32 41.27 -34.85
CA GLN A 2 35.54 40.89 -36.05
C GLN A 2 34.06 41.33 -35.98
N ILE A 3 33.37 41.07 -34.86
CA ILE A 3 32.00 41.53 -34.60
C ILE A 3 31.89 43.06 -34.72
N ASP A 4 32.85 43.80 -34.17
CA ASP A 4 32.88 45.27 -34.22
C ASP A 4 33.13 45.77 -35.65
N SER A 5 33.95 45.06 -36.43
CA SER A 5 34.17 45.36 -37.85
C SER A 5 32.91 45.17 -38.68
N TRP A 6 32.14 44.11 -38.42
CA TRP A 6 30.86 43.89 -39.09
C TRP A 6 29.84 44.97 -38.75
N ALA A 7 29.76 45.36 -37.47
CA ALA A 7 28.87 46.43 -37.02
C ALA A 7 29.25 47.79 -37.63
N ALA A 8 30.55 48.13 -37.67
CA ALA A 8 31.04 49.35 -38.31
C ALA A 8 30.75 49.39 -39.83
N LYS A 9 30.70 48.22 -40.48
CA LYS A 9 30.32 48.05 -41.89
C LYS A 9 28.81 47.93 -42.10
N GLN A 10 28.00 48.11 -41.06
CA GLN A 10 26.53 48.03 -41.09
C GLN A 10 26.01 46.75 -41.76
N LYS A 11 26.69 45.61 -41.55
CA LYS A 11 26.25 44.32 -42.09
C LYS A 11 24.93 43.89 -41.46
N THR A 12 24.00 43.37 -42.26
CA THR A 12 22.72 42.91 -41.71
C THR A 12 22.91 41.61 -40.91
N THR A 13 21.96 41.27 -40.06
CA THR A 13 21.98 39.99 -39.32
C THR A 13 21.90 38.81 -40.29
N ASP A 14 21.16 38.92 -41.39
CA ASP A 14 21.06 37.87 -42.43
C ASP A 14 22.33 37.73 -43.27
N ASP A 15 23.04 38.83 -43.57
CA ASP A 15 24.35 38.77 -44.24
C ASP A 15 25.35 37.97 -43.41
N ILE A 16 25.40 38.22 -42.10
CA ILE A 16 26.30 37.50 -41.20
C ILE A 16 25.83 36.07 -40.98
N TYR A 17 24.53 35.82 -40.93
CA TYR A 17 23.98 34.45 -40.88
C TYR A 17 24.50 33.60 -42.04
N SER A 18 24.41 34.15 -43.26
CA SER A 18 24.88 33.52 -44.51
C SER A 18 26.40 33.39 -44.55
N ALA A 19 27.13 34.43 -44.12
CA ALA A 19 28.59 34.40 -44.08
C ALA A 19 29.14 33.34 -43.12
N LEU A 20 28.41 33.05 -42.04
CA LEU A 20 28.72 31.98 -41.09
C LEU A 20 28.21 30.60 -41.53
N LYS A 21 27.55 30.52 -42.70
CA LYS A 21 26.98 29.29 -43.26
C LYS A 21 26.01 28.59 -42.30
N LEU A 22 25.24 29.37 -41.53
CA LEU A 22 24.30 28.82 -40.54
C LEU A 22 23.08 28.17 -41.20
N GLU A 23 22.83 28.49 -42.47
CA GLU A 23 21.82 27.89 -43.34
C GLU A 23 22.14 26.44 -43.72
N VAL A 24 23.41 26.03 -43.61
CA VAL A 24 23.83 24.65 -43.90
C VAL A 24 23.51 23.80 -42.66
N ASN A 25 22.36 23.11 -42.72
CA ASN A 25 21.76 22.29 -41.65
C ASN A 25 20.99 23.06 -40.56
N GLU A 26 20.06 23.95 -40.97
CA GLU A 26 19.20 24.72 -40.05
C GLU A 26 18.42 23.86 -39.03
N LYS A 27 18.17 22.58 -39.33
CA LYS A 27 17.55 21.64 -38.38
C LYS A 27 18.40 21.38 -37.13
N ASP A 28 19.73 21.45 -37.26
CA ASP A 28 20.71 21.33 -36.18
C ASP A 28 21.33 22.69 -35.80
N LEU A 29 20.66 23.80 -36.13
CA LEU A 29 21.17 25.16 -35.93
C LEU A 29 21.72 25.38 -34.52
N LEU A 30 21.03 24.89 -33.48
CA LEU A 30 21.45 25.04 -32.08
C LEU A 30 22.81 24.41 -31.78
N LYS A 31 23.21 23.37 -32.52
CA LYS A 31 24.50 22.69 -32.36
C LYS A 31 25.61 23.30 -33.20
N ASN A 32 25.31 24.29 -34.04
CA ASN A 32 26.31 24.93 -34.89
C ASN A 32 27.27 25.76 -34.03
N PRO A 33 28.59 25.50 -34.04
CA PRO A 33 29.56 26.19 -33.19
C PRO A 33 29.68 27.69 -33.50
N LEU A 34 29.22 28.14 -34.67
CA LEU A 34 29.22 29.55 -35.06
C LEU A 34 27.94 30.29 -34.65
N LEU A 35 26.93 29.59 -34.11
CA LEU A 35 25.67 30.21 -33.69
C LEU A 35 25.89 31.28 -32.61
N ASP A 36 26.74 31.04 -31.62
CA ASP A 36 27.04 32.01 -30.56
C ASP A 36 27.68 33.30 -31.10
N THR A 37 28.47 33.18 -32.18
CA THR A 37 29.05 34.34 -32.86
C THR A 37 27.97 35.22 -33.47
N TRP A 38 26.95 34.60 -34.08
CA TRP A 38 25.79 35.31 -34.62
C TRP A 38 24.91 35.90 -33.52
N ILE A 39 24.60 35.14 -32.47
CA ILE A 39 23.85 35.61 -31.29
C ILE A 39 24.51 36.85 -30.67
N SER A 40 25.84 36.85 -30.55
CA SER A 40 26.61 37.97 -30.00
C SER A 40 26.63 39.20 -30.92
N TYR A 41 26.41 39.01 -32.22
CA TYR A 41 26.39 40.09 -33.21
C TYR A 41 25.04 40.84 -33.22
N ILE A 42 23.93 40.12 -33.09
CA ILE A 42 22.57 40.67 -33.25
C ILE A 42 22.31 41.94 -32.42
N PRO A 43 22.61 42.00 -31.10
CA PRO A 43 22.32 43.20 -30.32
C PRO A 43 23.04 44.46 -30.84
N LYS A 44 24.20 44.29 -31.50
CA LYS A 44 24.96 45.41 -32.10
C LYS A 44 24.42 45.87 -33.44
N ALA A 45 23.71 45.00 -34.16
CA ALA A 45 23.23 45.26 -35.51
C ALA A 45 21.76 45.71 -35.55
N ALA A 46 20.92 45.21 -34.65
CA ALA A 46 19.46 45.38 -34.71
C ALA A 46 18.80 45.82 -33.40
N SER A 47 19.55 45.90 -32.28
CA SER A 47 19.00 46.16 -30.94
C SER A 47 17.79 45.26 -30.59
N GLU A 48 17.73 44.06 -31.16
CA GLU A 48 16.66 43.07 -30.96
C GLU A 48 17.17 41.93 -30.06
N ASN A 49 16.26 41.25 -29.35
CA ASN A 49 16.59 40.02 -28.64
C ASN A 49 17.11 38.96 -29.65
N PRO A 50 18.36 38.48 -29.53
CA PRO A 50 18.93 37.51 -30.46
C PRO A 50 18.14 36.20 -30.52
N TYR A 51 17.54 35.78 -29.40
CA TYR A 51 16.82 34.52 -29.34
C TYR A 51 15.48 34.54 -30.09
N ASN A 52 14.88 35.73 -30.31
CA ASN A 52 13.74 35.89 -31.21
C ASN A 52 14.12 35.60 -32.67
N LEU A 53 15.33 36.02 -33.09
CA LEU A 53 15.84 35.74 -34.43
C LEU A 53 16.18 34.26 -34.61
N VAL A 54 16.81 33.62 -33.62
CA VAL A 54 17.05 32.17 -33.62
C VAL A 54 15.71 31.41 -33.71
N LEU A 55 14.72 31.79 -32.92
CA LEU A 55 13.37 31.24 -32.96
C LEU A 55 12.76 31.33 -34.37
N ARG A 56 12.79 32.51 -35.01
CA ARG A 56 12.25 32.70 -36.37
C ARG A 56 12.91 31.77 -37.39
N LYS A 57 14.22 31.52 -37.30
CA LYS A 57 14.91 30.58 -38.20
C LYS A 57 14.44 29.13 -37.97
N LEU A 58 14.35 28.70 -36.71
CA LEU A 58 13.89 27.35 -36.38
C LEU A 58 12.44 27.09 -36.81
N MET A 59 11.57 28.08 -36.66
CA MET A 59 10.17 28.03 -37.06
C MET A 59 9.91 27.81 -38.55
N ASN A 60 10.91 28.05 -39.42
CA ASN A 60 10.80 27.72 -40.83
C ASN A 60 10.80 26.19 -41.09
N HIS A 61 11.22 25.39 -40.10
CA HIS A 61 11.41 23.94 -40.24
C HIS A 61 10.55 23.10 -39.28
N TYR A 62 10.07 23.72 -38.21
CA TYR A 62 9.34 23.04 -37.14
C TYR A 62 7.99 23.72 -36.91
N ASP A 63 6.93 22.92 -36.75
CA ASP A 63 5.69 23.40 -36.12
C ASP A 63 5.91 23.59 -34.61
N ASP A 64 4.95 24.20 -33.90
CA ASP A 64 5.08 24.51 -32.48
C ASP A 64 5.36 23.25 -31.63
N GLN A 65 4.71 22.12 -31.93
CA GLN A 65 4.97 20.84 -31.26
C GLN A 65 6.39 20.32 -31.52
N GLY A 66 6.80 20.25 -32.79
CA GLY A 66 8.14 19.77 -33.17
C GLY A 66 9.24 20.67 -32.62
N LEU A 67 8.99 21.98 -32.56
CA LEU A 67 9.91 22.95 -31.98
C LEU A 67 10.05 22.73 -30.46
N ALA A 68 8.95 22.56 -29.74
CA ALA A 68 8.97 22.26 -28.30
C ALA A 68 9.72 20.96 -28.01
N GLN A 69 9.47 19.89 -28.77
CA GLN A 69 10.19 18.61 -28.66
C GLN A 69 11.69 18.77 -28.88
N MET A 70 12.08 19.50 -29.94
CA MET A 70 13.49 19.77 -30.25
C MET A 70 14.16 20.58 -29.13
N LEU A 71 13.50 21.59 -28.58
CA LEU A 71 14.02 22.39 -27.46
C LEU A 71 14.16 21.58 -26.17
N ILE A 72 13.22 20.69 -25.88
CA ILE A 72 13.33 19.76 -24.74
C ILE A 72 14.58 18.88 -24.90
N ALA A 73 14.76 18.26 -26.06
CA ALA A 73 15.96 17.45 -26.33
C ALA A 73 17.26 18.28 -26.27
N ALA A 74 17.24 19.53 -26.72
CA ALA A 74 18.39 20.41 -26.68
C ALA A 74 18.73 20.89 -25.25
N LYS A 75 17.75 21.00 -24.35
CA LYS A 75 17.98 21.33 -22.93
C LYS A 75 18.72 20.23 -22.17
N GLU A 76 18.65 18.98 -22.63
CA GLU A 76 19.42 17.86 -22.07
C GLU A 76 20.90 17.85 -22.53
N ASP A 77 21.24 18.57 -23.61
CA ASP A 77 22.61 18.71 -24.09
C ASP A 77 23.25 19.95 -23.47
N SER A 78 24.16 19.73 -22.51
CA SER A 78 24.83 20.79 -21.75
C SER A 78 25.54 21.84 -22.60
N ARG A 79 25.91 21.52 -23.85
CA ARG A 79 26.56 22.44 -24.78
C ARG A 79 25.62 23.53 -25.30
N VAL A 80 24.33 23.21 -25.44
CA VAL A 80 23.34 24.08 -26.08
C VAL A 80 22.16 24.41 -25.17
N ALA A 81 22.10 23.83 -23.97
CA ALA A 81 21.02 24.00 -23.01
C ALA A 81 20.69 25.47 -22.73
N SER A 82 21.71 26.34 -22.53
CA SER A 82 21.48 27.77 -22.27
C SER A 82 20.82 28.48 -23.45
N ILE A 83 21.18 28.12 -24.69
CA ILE A 83 20.55 28.67 -25.89
C ILE A 83 19.13 28.14 -26.00
N ALA A 84 18.92 26.84 -25.81
CA ALA A 84 17.61 26.20 -25.87
C ALA A 84 16.62 26.81 -24.87
N THR A 85 17.02 27.04 -23.62
CA THR A 85 16.18 27.72 -22.61
C THR A 85 15.76 29.12 -23.06
N LYS A 86 16.69 29.92 -23.59
CA LYS A 86 16.38 31.30 -24.01
C LYS A 86 15.54 31.35 -25.29
N VAL A 87 15.67 30.35 -26.17
CA VAL A 87 14.79 30.19 -27.33
C VAL A 87 13.39 29.75 -26.88
N GLU A 88 13.27 28.85 -25.91
CA GLU A 88 11.99 28.48 -25.31
C GLU A 88 11.30 29.69 -24.66
N GLU A 89 12.01 30.50 -23.87
CA GLU A 89 11.46 31.76 -23.32
C GLU A 89 10.95 32.70 -24.43
N SER A 90 11.65 32.76 -25.56
CA SER A 90 11.24 33.56 -26.71
C SER A 90 9.99 32.99 -27.40
N LEU A 91 9.86 31.66 -27.45
CA LEU A 91 8.67 30.96 -27.94
C LEU A 91 7.45 31.26 -27.07
N LEU A 92 7.59 31.14 -25.74
CA LEU A 92 6.51 31.43 -24.80
C LEU A 92 6.06 32.91 -24.88
N LYS A 93 7.01 33.84 -24.89
CA LYS A 93 6.73 35.29 -25.07
C LYS A 93 6.04 35.59 -26.39
N ARG A 94 6.40 34.88 -27.46
CA ARG A 94 5.74 35.02 -28.75
C ARG A 94 4.29 34.55 -28.67
N TRP A 95 4.01 33.36 -28.14
CA TRP A 95 2.62 32.89 -27.98
C TRP A 95 1.79 33.89 -27.16
N GLN A 96 2.36 34.44 -26.09
CA GLN A 96 1.72 35.48 -25.28
C GLN A 96 1.46 36.76 -26.09
N SER A 97 2.43 37.21 -26.88
CA SER A 97 2.31 38.42 -27.72
C SER A 97 1.30 38.23 -28.87
N ASP A 98 1.20 37.01 -29.38
CA ASP A 98 0.20 36.59 -30.39
C ASP A 98 -1.20 36.41 -29.77
N GLY A 99 -1.36 36.66 -28.47
CA GLY A 99 -2.63 36.55 -27.74
C GLY A 99 -3.14 35.12 -27.61
N LYS A 100 -2.26 34.11 -27.63
CA LYS A 100 -2.64 32.70 -27.53
C LYS A 100 -3.12 32.38 -26.12
N THR A 101 -4.27 31.74 -26.01
CA THR A 101 -4.76 31.22 -24.72
C THR A 101 -4.06 29.92 -24.34
N ALA A 102 -4.23 29.48 -23.09
CA ALA A 102 -3.78 28.14 -22.66
C ALA A 102 -4.38 27.02 -23.54
N ASP A 103 -5.65 27.12 -23.93
CA ASP A 103 -6.34 26.17 -24.81
C ASP A 103 -5.76 26.18 -26.24
N ASP A 104 -5.38 27.34 -26.75
CA ASP A 104 -4.72 27.44 -28.06
C ASP A 104 -3.36 26.74 -28.05
N VAL A 105 -2.52 27.02 -27.05
CA VAL A 105 -1.20 26.40 -26.95
C VAL A 105 -1.31 24.90 -26.68
N PHE A 106 -2.29 24.45 -25.89
CA PHE A 106 -2.55 23.03 -25.68
C PHE A 106 -2.79 22.28 -27.00
N ARG A 107 -3.56 22.89 -27.91
CA ARG A 107 -3.85 22.36 -29.25
C ARG A 107 -2.67 22.49 -30.21
N LEU A 108 -1.92 23.60 -30.17
CA LEU A 108 -0.69 23.77 -30.96
C LEU A 108 0.35 22.69 -30.64
N LEU A 109 0.42 22.29 -29.38
CA LEU A 109 1.29 21.22 -28.90
C LEU A 109 0.71 19.81 -29.08
N ARG A 110 -0.51 19.71 -29.66
CA ARG A 110 -1.26 18.46 -29.90
C ARG A 110 -1.48 17.60 -28.65
N LEU A 111 -1.57 18.21 -27.48
CA LEU A 111 -1.79 17.50 -26.20
C LEU A 111 -3.22 16.93 -26.08
N ASN A 112 -4.14 17.39 -26.92
CA ASN A 112 -5.51 16.88 -27.03
C ASN A 112 -5.63 15.60 -27.88
N ASP A 113 -4.58 15.24 -28.62
CA ASP A 113 -4.56 14.04 -29.48
C ASP A 113 -4.00 12.81 -28.74
N ASP A 114 -3.43 13.02 -27.55
CA ASP A 114 -2.85 11.96 -26.74
C ASP A 114 -3.92 11.00 -26.19
N LYS A 115 -3.47 9.84 -25.72
CA LYS A 115 -4.29 8.97 -24.88
C LYS A 115 -4.24 9.48 -23.43
N SER A 116 -5.36 9.30 -22.72
CA SER A 116 -5.49 9.69 -21.31
C SER A 116 -4.41 9.07 -20.42
N ASP A 117 -3.99 7.83 -20.68
CA ASP A 117 -2.95 7.13 -19.92
C ASP A 117 -1.50 7.58 -20.27
N TYR A 118 -1.33 8.41 -21.29
CA TYR A 118 -0.02 8.86 -21.78
C TYR A 118 0.26 10.35 -21.58
N ILE A 119 -0.76 11.22 -21.58
CA ILE A 119 -0.59 12.68 -21.58
C ILE A 119 0.38 13.21 -20.50
N MET A 120 0.36 12.62 -19.32
CA MET A 120 1.23 13.01 -18.19
C MET A 120 2.70 12.60 -18.37
N LYS A 121 2.98 11.72 -19.32
CA LYS A 121 4.32 11.29 -19.72
C LYS A 121 4.80 12.03 -20.96
N ASN A 122 3.92 12.77 -21.64
CA ASN A 122 4.31 13.53 -22.81
C ASN A 122 5.25 14.66 -22.36
N PRO A 123 6.52 14.67 -22.80
CA PRO A 123 7.49 15.65 -22.35
C PRO A 123 7.09 17.08 -22.73
N VAL A 124 6.32 17.25 -23.82
CA VAL A 124 5.83 18.56 -24.29
C VAL A 124 4.83 19.19 -23.32
N LEU A 125 4.20 18.40 -22.44
CA LEU A 125 3.32 18.93 -21.40
C LEU A 125 4.05 19.93 -20.49
N SER A 126 5.36 19.72 -20.24
CA SER A 126 6.16 20.65 -19.43
C SER A 126 6.23 22.05 -20.05
N THR A 127 6.41 22.16 -21.37
CA THR A 127 6.39 23.44 -22.09
C THR A 127 5.03 24.11 -22.00
N TRP A 128 3.93 23.37 -22.07
CA TRP A 128 2.59 23.91 -21.87
C TRP A 128 2.39 24.43 -20.43
N ILE A 129 2.83 23.67 -19.41
CA ILE A 129 2.77 24.09 -18.01
C ILE A 129 3.54 25.40 -17.80
N SER A 130 4.76 25.49 -18.34
CA SER A 130 5.57 26.73 -18.29
C SER A 130 4.88 27.90 -18.98
N TYR A 131 4.17 27.65 -20.09
CA TYR A 131 3.40 28.70 -20.75
C TYR A 131 2.28 29.23 -19.87
N VAL A 132 1.47 28.34 -19.28
CA VAL A 132 0.37 28.76 -18.40
C VAL A 132 0.89 29.50 -17.16
N ASP A 133 2.01 29.05 -16.60
CA ASP A 133 2.66 29.73 -15.48
C ASP A 133 3.08 31.16 -15.85
N GLN A 134 3.66 31.34 -17.04
CA GLN A 134 4.07 32.66 -17.57
C GLN A 134 2.89 33.62 -17.81
N LEU A 135 1.70 33.11 -18.15
CA LEU A 135 0.52 33.96 -18.27
C LEU A 135 0.17 34.63 -16.93
N HIS A 136 0.54 34.01 -15.80
CA HIS A 136 0.23 34.48 -14.44
C HIS A 136 -1.27 34.70 -14.18
N GLU A 137 -2.14 34.10 -14.99
CA GLU A 137 -3.60 34.24 -14.88
C GLU A 137 -4.20 33.22 -13.91
N LYS A 138 -3.69 31.99 -13.94
CA LYS A 138 -4.21 30.83 -13.20
C LYS A 138 -3.09 29.87 -12.82
N ASN A 139 -3.36 28.99 -11.86
CA ASN A 139 -2.47 27.87 -11.58
C ASN A 139 -2.45 26.90 -12.79
N PRO A 140 -1.27 26.46 -13.27
CA PRO A 140 -1.17 25.57 -14.43
C PRO A 140 -1.92 24.25 -14.30
N TYR A 141 -1.93 23.65 -13.11
CA TYR A 141 -2.58 22.37 -12.89
C TYR A 141 -4.10 22.50 -12.73
N ASP A 142 -4.60 23.63 -12.22
CA ASP A 142 -6.03 23.94 -12.27
C ASP A 142 -6.51 24.01 -13.73
N GLU A 143 -5.76 24.69 -14.60
CA GLU A 143 -6.07 24.75 -16.03
C GLU A 143 -5.89 23.38 -16.70
N LEU A 144 -4.87 22.60 -16.31
CA LEU A 144 -4.65 21.26 -16.85
C LEU A 144 -5.84 20.35 -16.58
N VAL A 145 -6.36 20.35 -15.36
CA VAL A 145 -7.56 19.58 -15.00
C VAL A 145 -8.73 19.98 -15.89
N LEU A 146 -8.95 21.28 -16.15
CA LEU A 146 -10.03 21.75 -17.03
C LEU A 146 -9.85 21.24 -18.48
N MET A 147 -8.63 21.36 -19.02
CA MET A 147 -8.31 20.91 -20.37
C MET A 147 -8.48 19.40 -20.54
N LEU A 148 -8.01 18.62 -19.56
CA LEU A 148 -8.16 17.17 -19.56
C LEU A 148 -9.62 16.75 -19.33
N THR A 149 -10.39 17.50 -18.53
CA THR A 149 -11.83 17.27 -18.36
C THR A 149 -12.57 17.47 -19.68
N LYS A 150 -12.23 18.54 -20.43
CA LYS A 150 -12.82 18.84 -21.75
C LYS A 150 -12.46 17.79 -22.79
N SER A 151 -11.25 17.25 -22.73
CA SER A 151 -10.73 16.30 -23.75
C SER A 151 -11.16 14.85 -23.49
N TYR A 152 -11.15 14.41 -22.22
CA TYR A 152 -11.35 13.00 -21.87
C TYR A 152 -12.58 12.75 -20.98
N GLY A 153 -13.28 13.80 -20.56
CA GLY A 153 -14.37 13.72 -19.59
C GLY A 153 -13.89 13.31 -18.19
N GLU A 154 -14.81 13.33 -17.23
CA GLU A 154 -14.51 12.95 -15.84
C GLU A 154 -13.99 11.51 -15.71
N GLY A 155 -14.52 10.58 -16.52
CA GLY A 155 -14.06 9.20 -16.53
C GLY A 155 -12.61 9.05 -17.00
N GLY A 156 -12.19 9.87 -17.98
CA GLY A 156 -10.80 9.88 -18.45
C GLY A 156 -9.82 10.47 -17.43
N LEU A 157 -10.26 11.40 -16.57
CA LEU A 157 -9.44 11.90 -15.46
C LEU A 157 -9.10 10.79 -14.47
N ALA A 158 -10.02 9.85 -14.22
CA ALA A 158 -9.73 8.70 -13.37
C ALA A 158 -8.64 7.81 -13.99
N ASP A 159 -8.68 7.60 -15.31
CA ASP A 159 -7.67 6.81 -16.02
C ASP A 159 -6.29 7.50 -15.99
N ILE A 160 -6.25 8.81 -16.21
CA ILE A 160 -5.04 9.65 -16.05
C ILE A 160 -4.47 9.49 -14.64
N LEU A 161 -5.33 9.59 -13.62
CA LEU A 161 -4.91 9.51 -12.22
C LEU A 161 -4.34 8.13 -11.86
N VAL A 162 -4.98 7.06 -12.32
CA VAL A 162 -4.45 5.70 -12.14
C VAL A 162 -3.08 5.57 -12.81
N ALA A 163 -2.94 5.98 -14.07
CA ALA A 163 -1.70 5.89 -14.82
C ALA A 163 -0.56 6.67 -14.13
N THR A 164 -0.82 7.92 -13.74
CA THR A 164 0.15 8.80 -13.07
C THR A 164 0.61 8.31 -11.70
N ARG A 165 -0.27 7.70 -10.91
CA ARG A 165 0.11 7.15 -9.60
C ARG A 165 0.92 5.86 -9.70
N THR A 166 0.82 5.14 -10.80
CA THR A 166 1.61 3.91 -11.03
C THR A 166 3.01 4.17 -11.59
N ASP A 167 3.27 5.39 -12.09
CA ASP A 167 4.56 5.76 -12.69
C ASP A 167 5.36 6.68 -11.77
N PHE A 168 6.59 6.27 -11.43
CA PHE A 168 7.44 7.04 -10.54
C PHE A 168 7.97 8.32 -11.19
N THR A 169 8.07 8.36 -12.52
CA THR A 169 8.59 9.52 -13.27
C THR A 169 7.62 10.71 -13.22
N THR A 170 6.33 10.45 -13.01
CA THR A 170 5.28 11.49 -12.96
C THR A 170 4.87 11.87 -11.53
N ARG A 171 5.57 11.40 -10.49
CA ARG A 171 5.09 11.51 -9.10
C ARG A 171 4.84 12.94 -8.63
N SER A 172 5.71 13.90 -8.99
CA SER A 172 5.51 15.31 -8.61
C SER A 172 4.29 15.90 -9.30
N MET A 173 4.18 15.71 -10.62
CA MET A 173 3.01 16.17 -11.40
C MET A 173 1.71 15.52 -10.91
N ALA A 174 1.75 14.25 -10.48
CA ALA A 174 0.60 13.55 -9.94
C ALA A 174 0.06 14.24 -8.68
N ILE A 175 0.94 14.70 -7.78
CA ILE A 175 0.53 15.41 -6.56
C ILE A 175 -0.14 16.75 -6.90
N ASP A 176 0.45 17.53 -7.81
CA ASP A 176 -0.11 18.82 -8.20
C ASP A 176 -1.44 18.66 -8.94
N PHE A 177 -1.52 17.68 -9.85
CA PHE A 177 -2.76 17.32 -10.54
C PHE A 177 -3.85 16.85 -9.57
N GLU A 178 -3.52 16.01 -8.59
CA GLU A 178 -4.44 15.57 -7.54
C GLU A 178 -4.99 16.74 -6.72
N ASN A 179 -4.10 17.66 -6.34
CA ASN A 179 -4.49 18.84 -5.57
C ASN A 179 -5.45 19.73 -6.37
N ALA A 180 -5.15 19.94 -7.65
CA ALA A 180 -6.02 20.69 -8.56
C ALA A 180 -7.38 20.00 -8.76
N LEU A 181 -7.39 18.67 -8.93
CA LEU A 181 -8.63 17.89 -9.07
C LEU A 181 -9.50 17.95 -7.80
N ILE A 182 -8.88 17.76 -6.63
CA ILE A 182 -9.53 17.90 -5.33
C ILE A 182 -10.08 19.32 -5.14
N LYS A 183 -9.32 20.34 -5.52
CA LYS A 183 -9.75 21.75 -5.47
C LYS A 183 -10.97 21.98 -6.37
N LYS A 184 -10.94 21.50 -7.63
CA LYS A 184 -12.08 21.56 -8.55
C LYS A 184 -13.33 20.93 -7.93
N TRP A 185 -13.23 19.70 -7.43
CA TRP A 185 -14.37 19.02 -6.81
C TRP A 185 -14.89 19.75 -5.56
N SER A 186 -14.02 20.39 -4.77
CA SER A 186 -14.46 21.24 -3.66
C SER A 186 -15.24 22.47 -4.15
N MET A 187 -14.79 23.12 -5.23
CA MET A 187 -15.46 24.29 -5.81
C MET A 187 -16.81 23.94 -6.44
N GLU A 188 -16.91 22.76 -7.05
CA GLU A 188 -18.16 22.22 -7.63
C GLU A 188 -19.10 21.61 -6.58
N ALA A 189 -18.74 21.66 -5.30
CA ALA A 189 -19.49 21.06 -4.20
C ALA A 189 -19.84 19.57 -4.43
N LYS A 190 -18.92 18.82 -5.05
CA LYS A 190 -19.09 17.37 -5.24
C LYS A 190 -19.24 16.70 -3.87
N THR A 191 -20.12 15.70 -3.80
CA THR A 191 -20.23 14.88 -2.61
C THR A 191 -19.07 13.88 -2.54
N ILE A 192 -18.88 13.27 -1.37
CA ILE A 192 -17.89 12.19 -1.21
C ILE A 192 -18.24 10.99 -2.10
N ASP A 193 -19.53 10.72 -2.30
CA ASP A 193 -19.99 9.65 -3.19
C ASP A 193 -19.80 10.03 -4.67
N ASP A 194 -19.99 11.29 -5.04
CA ASP A 194 -19.65 11.77 -6.39
C ASP A 194 -18.17 11.56 -6.68
N ALA A 195 -17.27 12.00 -5.79
CA ALA A 195 -15.84 11.80 -5.95
C ALA A 195 -15.48 10.30 -6.04
N PHE A 196 -16.14 9.45 -5.26
CA PHE A 196 -15.95 8.00 -5.31
C PHE A 196 -16.32 7.41 -6.68
N ASN A 197 -17.44 7.86 -7.25
CA ASN A 197 -17.94 7.42 -8.55
C ASN A 197 -17.12 7.99 -9.71
N LEU A 198 -16.74 9.27 -9.65
CA LEU A 198 -15.90 9.92 -10.66
C LEU A 198 -14.55 9.22 -10.79
N LEU A 199 -14.00 8.75 -9.66
CA LEU A 199 -12.77 7.95 -9.62
C LEU A 199 -12.94 6.48 -9.99
N ARG A 200 -14.15 6.06 -10.39
CA ARG A 200 -14.47 4.68 -10.77
C ARG A 200 -14.09 3.66 -9.68
N LEU A 201 -14.22 4.05 -8.41
CA LEU A 201 -13.91 3.18 -7.27
C LEU A 201 -15.06 2.22 -6.96
N ARG A 202 -16.21 2.38 -7.60
CA ARG A 202 -17.36 1.50 -7.41
C ARG A 202 -17.20 0.21 -8.20
N SER A 203 -16.72 -0.84 -7.53
CA SER A 203 -16.75 -2.22 -8.01
C SER A 203 -17.62 -3.10 -7.09
N ASP A 204 -18.23 -4.14 -7.66
CA ASP A 204 -18.89 -5.23 -6.93
C ASP A 204 -17.86 -6.12 -6.22
N ASN A 205 -16.62 -6.13 -6.73
CA ASN A 205 -15.48 -6.74 -6.09
C ASN A 205 -14.75 -5.70 -5.21
N ALA A 206 -14.89 -5.84 -3.90
CA ALA A 206 -14.21 -4.95 -2.95
C ALA A 206 -12.68 -4.98 -3.09
N GLU A 207 -12.11 -6.08 -3.60
CA GLU A 207 -10.67 -6.20 -3.83
C GLU A 207 -10.19 -5.22 -4.91
N GLU A 208 -10.96 -5.05 -5.98
CA GLU A 208 -10.66 -4.10 -7.05
C GLU A 208 -10.67 -2.66 -6.54
N THR A 209 -11.61 -2.33 -5.65
CA THR A 209 -11.67 -1.02 -5.01
C THR A 209 -10.38 -0.74 -4.22
N LEU A 210 -9.93 -1.69 -3.41
CA LEU A 210 -8.73 -1.57 -2.56
C LEU A 210 -7.40 -1.64 -3.34
N ARG A 211 -7.44 -2.08 -4.59
CA ARG A 211 -6.28 -2.12 -5.50
C ARG A 211 -6.21 -0.91 -6.42
N ASN A 212 -7.29 -0.14 -6.56
CA ASN A 212 -7.32 1.01 -7.45
C ASN A 212 -6.47 2.16 -6.87
N PRO A 213 -5.39 2.61 -7.55
CA PRO A 213 -4.54 3.69 -7.07
C PRO A 213 -5.27 5.01 -6.81
N ALA A 214 -6.37 5.29 -7.53
CA ALA A 214 -7.19 6.48 -7.33
C ALA A 214 -7.85 6.54 -5.94
N LEU A 215 -7.92 5.42 -5.21
CA LEU A 215 -8.45 5.37 -3.84
C LEU A 215 -7.72 6.35 -2.91
N ILE A 216 -6.42 6.56 -3.13
CA ILE A 216 -5.62 7.47 -2.30
C ILE A 216 -6.10 8.92 -2.46
N THR A 217 -6.45 9.33 -3.68
CA THR A 217 -7.00 10.66 -3.97
C THR A 217 -8.38 10.84 -3.33
N TRP A 218 -9.23 9.81 -3.36
CA TRP A 218 -10.50 9.84 -2.64
C TRP A 218 -10.32 9.99 -1.12
N ILE A 219 -9.38 9.26 -0.52
CA ILE A 219 -9.04 9.39 0.90
C ILE A 219 -8.61 10.82 1.22
N SER A 220 -7.73 11.42 0.40
CA SER A 220 -7.30 12.82 0.55
C SER A 220 -8.47 13.79 0.45
N TYR A 221 -9.38 13.58 -0.50
CA TYR A 221 -10.59 14.40 -0.67
C TYR A 221 -11.50 14.36 0.57
N VAL A 222 -11.71 13.17 1.13
CA VAL A 222 -12.53 12.99 2.34
C VAL A 222 -11.88 13.63 3.56
N LYS A 223 -10.56 13.47 3.73
CA LYS A 223 -9.80 14.11 4.82
C LYS A 223 -9.90 15.63 4.77
N LYS A 224 -9.82 16.22 3.57
CA LYS A 224 -10.00 17.68 3.37
C LYS A 224 -11.40 18.16 3.77
N SER A 225 -12.39 17.26 3.71
CA SER A 225 -13.76 17.52 4.17
C SER A 225 -13.97 17.26 5.67
N ASN A 226 -12.89 17.04 6.44
CA ASN A 226 -12.90 16.74 7.88
C ASN A 226 -13.77 15.54 8.27
N LYS A 227 -13.86 14.52 7.42
CA LYS A 227 -14.54 13.25 7.73
C LYS A 227 -13.53 12.10 7.77
N ASP A 228 -13.93 11.00 8.42
CA ASP A 228 -13.13 9.77 8.44
C ASP A 228 -13.26 9.01 7.11
N PRO A 229 -12.20 8.93 6.28
CA PRO A 229 -12.23 8.21 5.02
C PRO A 229 -12.39 6.70 5.20
N TYR A 230 -11.85 6.12 6.26
CA TYR A 230 -11.86 4.67 6.45
C TYR A 230 -13.20 4.20 6.97
N GLU A 231 -13.89 5.00 7.79
CA GLU A 231 -15.27 4.72 8.17
C GLU A 231 -16.20 4.70 6.94
N LEU A 232 -16.10 5.72 6.08
CA LEU A 232 -16.91 5.81 4.87
C LEU A 232 -16.55 4.72 3.85
N LEU A 233 -15.27 4.43 3.67
CA LEU A 233 -14.81 3.34 2.81
C LEU A 233 -15.31 1.99 3.31
N PHE A 234 -15.21 1.74 4.62
CA PHE A 234 -15.70 0.51 5.22
C PHE A 234 -17.20 0.33 4.94
N ARG A 235 -18.03 1.35 5.18
CA ARG A 235 -19.47 1.31 4.86
C ARG A 235 -19.73 1.00 3.39
N GLN A 236 -18.98 1.65 2.50
CA GLN A 236 -19.08 1.47 1.05
C GLN A 236 -18.74 0.03 0.61
N LEU A 237 -17.68 -0.57 1.16
CA LEU A 237 -17.30 -1.97 0.88
C LEU A 237 -18.28 -2.97 1.50
N ASP A 238 -18.73 -2.71 2.73
CA ASP A 238 -19.62 -3.57 3.52
C ASP A 238 -20.99 -3.76 2.86
N LEU A 239 -21.53 -2.70 2.24
CA LEU A 239 -22.78 -2.75 1.50
C LEU A 239 -22.74 -3.65 0.25
N ARG A 240 -21.54 -3.91 -0.31
CA ARG A 240 -21.38 -4.54 -1.63
C ARG A 240 -20.78 -5.94 -1.57
N ALA A 241 -19.73 -6.12 -0.78
CA ALA A 241 -18.93 -7.35 -0.74
C ALA A 241 -19.64 -8.52 -0.04
N GLY A 242 -20.61 -8.24 0.82
CA GLY A 242 -21.15 -9.22 1.76
C GLY A 242 -20.17 -9.52 2.91
N ASP A 243 -20.73 -9.70 4.12
CA ASP A 243 -19.95 -9.79 5.37
C ASP A 243 -18.82 -10.84 5.30
N ALA A 244 -19.06 -12.03 4.70
CA ALA A 244 -18.10 -13.13 4.66
C ALA A 244 -16.88 -12.87 3.75
N HIS A 245 -17.11 -12.31 2.56
CA HIS A 245 -16.04 -12.02 1.61
C HIS A 245 -15.17 -10.87 2.14
N LEU A 246 -15.80 -9.79 2.61
CA LEU A 246 -15.11 -8.66 3.21
C LEU A 246 -14.28 -9.08 4.43
N ALA A 247 -14.83 -9.95 5.30
CA ALA A 247 -14.13 -10.49 6.47
C ALA A 247 -12.80 -11.15 6.13
N LYS A 248 -12.83 -12.05 5.14
CA LYS A 248 -11.65 -12.77 4.70
C LYS A 248 -10.66 -11.85 4.02
N MET A 249 -11.14 -10.99 3.13
CA MET A 249 -10.30 -10.07 2.38
C MET A 249 -9.52 -9.14 3.31
N LEU A 250 -10.17 -8.53 4.31
CA LEU A 250 -9.50 -7.64 5.27
C LEU A 250 -8.54 -8.41 6.18
N ALA A 251 -8.93 -9.61 6.66
CA ALA A 251 -8.08 -10.43 7.51
C ALA A 251 -6.79 -10.90 6.81
N LEU A 252 -6.87 -11.27 5.52
CA LEU A 252 -5.72 -11.66 4.72
C LEU A 252 -4.92 -10.44 4.25
N GLY A 253 -5.63 -9.38 3.85
CA GLY A 253 -5.08 -8.12 3.39
C GLY A 253 -4.21 -7.44 4.43
N ALA A 254 -4.64 -7.43 5.69
CA ALA A 254 -3.90 -6.83 6.81
C ALA A 254 -2.53 -7.49 7.06
N LYS A 255 -2.29 -8.69 6.51
CA LYS A 255 -1.02 -9.41 6.59
C LYS A 255 -0.20 -9.30 5.29
N SER A 256 -0.59 -8.45 4.35
CA SER A 256 0.00 -8.37 3.01
C SER A 256 0.15 -6.92 2.52
N ASN A 257 1.05 -6.69 1.56
CA ASN A 257 1.21 -5.41 0.86
C ASN A 257 0.42 -5.35 -0.45
N LYS A 258 -0.68 -6.11 -0.57
CA LYS A 258 -1.41 -6.30 -1.83
C LYS A 258 -2.32 -5.13 -2.22
N PHE A 259 -2.66 -4.25 -1.28
CA PHE A 259 -3.59 -3.13 -1.47
C PHE A 259 -2.84 -1.80 -1.54
N VAL A 260 -3.46 -0.81 -2.19
CA VAL A 260 -2.86 0.54 -2.29
C VAL A 260 -2.92 1.31 -0.98
N ILE A 261 -3.65 0.79 0.01
CA ILE A 261 -3.76 1.32 1.37
C ILE A 261 -3.52 0.22 2.40
N GLU A 262 -3.08 0.61 3.60
CA GLU A 262 -3.16 -0.27 4.75
C GLU A 262 -4.61 -0.50 5.15
N VAL A 263 -5.01 -1.75 5.35
CA VAL A 263 -6.39 -2.13 5.67
C VAL A 263 -6.61 -2.45 7.14
N SER A 264 -5.64 -2.14 8.00
CA SER A 264 -5.69 -2.35 9.45
C SER A 264 -6.86 -1.60 10.10
N GLU A 265 -7.10 -0.35 9.69
CA GLU A 265 -8.22 0.47 10.16
C GLU A 265 -9.58 -0.11 9.71
N LEU A 266 -9.69 -0.52 8.44
CA LEU A 266 -10.91 -1.19 7.93
C LEU A 266 -11.18 -2.50 8.68
N HIS A 267 -10.13 -3.28 8.97
CA HIS A 267 -10.22 -4.49 9.75
C HIS A 267 -10.66 -4.20 11.19
N ALA A 268 -10.15 -3.13 11.83
CA ALA A 268 -10.58 -2.72 13.17
C ALA A 268 -12.06 -2.30 13.20
N LEU A 269 -12.52 -1.51 12.22
CA LEU A 269 -13.92 -1.14 12.06
C LEU A 269 -14.83 -2.37 11.91
N GLN A 270 -14.37 -3.35 11.13
CA GLN A 270 -15.09 -4.61 10.98
C GLN A 270 -15.22 -5.39 12.29
N TYR A 271 -14.15 -5.48 13.08
CA TYR A 271 -14.21 -6.09 14.41
C TYR A 271 -15.18 -5.37 15.34
N SER A 272 -15.14 -4.03 15.36
CA SER A 272 -16.04 -3.22 16.17
C SER A 272 -17.51 -3.47 15.79
N LYS A 273 -17.81 -3.59 14.49
CA LYS A 273 -19.14 -3.99 13.99
C LYS A 273 -19.54 -5.38 14.49
N TRP A 274 -18.65 -6.37 14.45
CA TRP A 274 -18.97 -7.73 14.92
C TRP A 274 -19.22 -7.80 16.43
N LEU A 275 -18.46 -7.03 17.22
CA LEU A 275 -18.63 -6.96 18.66
C LEU A 275 -19.93 -6.22 19.04
N SER A 276 -20.26 -5.12 18.37
CA SER A 276 -21.50 -4.37 18.63
C SER A 276 -22.76 -5.17 18.29
N LYS A 277 -22.72 -5.97 17.21
CA LYS A 277 -23.78 -6.91 16.85
C LYS A 277 -23.85 -8.15 17.75
N LYS A 278 -22.92 -8.31 18.70
CA LYS A 278 -22.83 -9.45 19.63
C LYS A 278 -22.87 -10.83 18.95
N LEU A 279 -22.35 -10.94 17.72
CA LEU A 279 -22.38 -12.17 16.92
C LEU A 279 -21.82 -13.38 17.70
N SER A 280 -22.39 -14.58 17.52
CA SER A 280 -21.87 -15.76 18.24
C SER A 280 -20.52 -16.21 17.68
N ALA A 281 -19.71 -16.87 18.51
CA ALA A 281 -18.45 -17.46 18.06
C ALA A 281 -18.66 -18.47 16.93
N ASP A 282 -19.75 -19.24 16.99
CA ASP A 282 -20.16 -20.20 15.95
C ASP A 282 -20.58 -19.50 14.66
N TYR A 283 -21.34 -18.41 14.74
CA TYR A 283 -21.68 -17.61 13.56
C TYR A 283 -20.41 -17.09 12.88
N MET A 284 -19.46 -16.53 13.66
CA MET A 284 -18.19 -16.04 13.12
C MET A 284 -17.33 -17.14 12.52
N PHE A 285 -17.34 -18.34 13.10
CA PHE A 285 -16.66 -19.51 12.55
C PHE A 285 -17.18 -19.86 11.15
N ASN A 286 -18.51 -19.87 10.99
CA ASN A 286 -19.16 -20.11 9.71
C ASN A 286 -18.98 -18.95 8.71
N LEU A 287 -19.03 -17.69 9.17
CA LEU A 287 -18.82 -16.49 8.36
C LEU A 287 -17.43 -16.49 7.70
N LEU A 288 -16.41 -16.83 8.48
CA LEU A 288 -15.03 -16.98 8.01
C LEU A 288 -14.82 -18.30 7.24
N GLN A 289 -15.88 -19.10 7.07
CA GLN A 289 -15.92 -20.40 6.41
C GLN A 289 -14.81 -21.35 6.86
N LEU A 290 -14.46 -21.29 8.15
CA LEU A 290 -13.41 -22.13 8.73
C LEU A 290 -13.73 -23.63 8.63
N LYS A 291 -15.02 -23.98 8.60
CA LYS A 291 -15.49 -25.35 8.35
C LYS A 291 -14.98 -25.94 7.03
N LYS A 292 -14.76 -25.12 5.99
CA LYS A 292 -14.30 -25.60 4.67
C LYS A 292 -12.88 -26.16 4.70
N ASN A 293 -12.10 -25.84 5.73
CA ASN A 293 -10.74 -26.36 5.90
C ASN A 293 -10.71 -27.82 6.39
N GLY A 294 -11.83 -28.36 6.92
CA GLY A 294 -11.88 -29.71 7.48
C GLY A 294 -10.79 -29.92 8.52
N ASP A 295 -10.11 -31.07 8.44
CA ASP A 295 -9.01 -31.45 9.34
C ASP A 295 -7.81 -30.47 9.27
N LYS A 296 -7.68 -29.68 8.19
CA LYS A 296 -6.65 -28.64 8.03
C LYS A 296 -7.07 -27.28 8.59
N LEU A 297 -8.02 -27.23 9.51
CA LEU A 297 -8.49 -25.98 10.15
C LEU A 297 -7.34 -25.14 10.71
N PHE A 298 -6.37 -25.78 11.37
CA PHE A 298 -5.22 -25.12 12.01
C PHE A 298 -4.23 -24.51 11.01
N ASP A 299 -4.38 -24.81 9.72
CA ASP A 299 -3.64 -24.15 8.63
C ASP A 299 -4.38 -22.95 8.04
N SER A 300 -5.60 -22.66 8.51
CA SER A 300 -6.40 -21.60 7.93
C SER A 300 -5.80 -20.23 8.24
N PRO A 301 -5.53 -19.40 7.21
CA PRO A 301 -4.90 -18.09 7.39
C PRO A 301 -5.78 -17.07 8.13
N VAL A 302 -7.09 -17.36 8.25
CA VAL A 302 -8.08 -16.55 8.97
C VAL A 302 -8.45 -17.14 10.34
N LEU A 303 -7.82 -18.25 10.77
CA LEU A 303 -8.07 -18.83 12.09
C LEU A 303 -7.74 -17.84 13.21
N SER A 304 -6.61 -17.13 13.09
CA SER A 304 -6.21 -16.11 14.07
C SER A 304 -7.27 -15.02 14.24
N THR A 305 -7.96 -14.66 13.16
CA THR A 305 -9.03 -13.65 13.18
C THR A 305 -10.21 -14.14 14.02
N TRP A 306 -10.61 -15.40 13.83
CA TRP A 306 -11.65 -16.00 14.66
C TRP A 306 -11.23 -16.13 16.12
N SER A 307 -10.03 -16.64 16.40
CA SER A 307 -9.50 -16.77 17.76
C SER A 307 -9.45 -15.42 18.49
N SER A 308 -8.96 -14.36 17.84
CA SER A 308 -8.94 -13.01 18.41
C SER A 308 -10.33 -12.45 18.66
N TYR A 309 -11.31 -12.74 17.78
CA TYR A 309 -12.70 -12.37 18.02
C TYR A 309 -13.26 -13.05 19.27
N VAL A 310 -13.05 -14.36 19.41
CA VAL A 310 -13.51 -15.14 20.56
C VAL A 310 -12.86 -14.63 21.87
N ALA A 311 -11.56 -14.36 21.86
CA ALA A 311 -10.84 -13.83 23.01
C ALA A 311 -11.37 -12.46 23.49
N LYS A 312 -11.72 -11.57 22.55
CA LYS A 312 -12.32 -10.28 22.91
C LYS A 312 -13.77 -10.42 23.39
N LYS A 313 -14.51 -11.38 22.84
CA LYS A 313 -15.91 -11.62 23.20
C LYS A 313 -16.04 -12.23 24.59
N ASN A 314 -15.22 -13.23 24.90
CA ASN A 314 -15.25 -14.00 26.15
C ASN A 314 -13.85 -14.08 26.80
N PRO A 315 -13.33 -12.97 27.35
CA PRO A 315 -12.00 -12.95 27.96
C PRO A 315 -11.89 -13.96 29.12
N GLY A 316 -10.84 -14.78 29.12
CA GLY A 316 -10.58 -15.82 30.14
C GLY A 316 -11.36 -17.12 29.93
N ARG A 317 -12.26 -17.18 28.94
CA ARG A 317 -13.02 -18.38 28.52
C ARG A 317 -12.93 -18.62 27.03
N GLU A 318 -11.88 -18.11 26.40
CA GLU A 318 -11.70 -18.19 24.95
C GLU A 318 -11.51 -19.63 24.47
N ASP A 319 -10.73 -20.43 25.18
CA ASP A 319 -10.46 -21.83 24.82
C ASP A 319 -11.75 -22.67 24.94
N GLU A 320 -12.49 -22.54 26.05
CA GLU A 320 -13.80 -23.20 26.27
C GLU A 320 -14.80 -22.82 25.17
N THR A 321 -14.84 -21.52 24.82
CA THR A 321 -15.72 -21.02 23.76
C THR A 321 -15.29 -21.55 22.38
N MET A 322 -13.99 -21.54 22.08
CA MET A 322 -13.48 -22.08 20.82
C MET A 322 -13.78 -23.58 20.73
N PHE A 323 -13.47 -24.35 21.77
CA PHE A 323 -13.68 -25.78 21.82
C PHE A 323 -15.15 -26.17 21.67
N SER A 324 -16.07 -25.51 22.39
CA SER A 324 -17.51 -25.76 22.25
C SER A 324 -18.06 -25.46 20.85
N VAL A 325 -17.46 -24.51 20.11
CA VAL A 325 -17.75 -24.31 18.68
C VAL A 325 -17.18 -25.45 17.86
N LEU A 326 -15.93 -25.85 18.08
CA LEU A 326 -15.30 -26.96 17.35
C LEU A 326 -16.09 -28.27 17.51
N GLN A 327 -16.59 -28.59 18.71
CA GLN A 327 -17.42 -29.77 18.97
C GLN A 327 -18.75 -29.79 18.19
N LYS A 328 -19.26 -28.64 17.77
CA LYS A 328 -20.47 -28.59 16.91
C LYS A 328 -20.19 -29.02 15.47
N HIS A 329 -18.93 -28.93 15.02
CA HIS A 329 -18.54 -29.17 13.62
C HIS A 329 -17.70 -30.42 13.43
N TYR A 330 -17.03 -30.89 14.48
CA TYR A 330 -16.11 -32.02 14.44
C TYR A 330 -16.38 -32.97 15.60
N LYS A 331 -16.26 -34.27 15.34
CA LYS A 331 -16.29 -35.29 16.39
C LYS A 331 -15.00 -35.25 17.21
N ASN A 332 -15.07 -35.70 18.46
CA ASN A 332 -13.95 -35.68 19.41
C ASN A 332 -12.71 -36.45 18.92
N ASP A 333 -12.89 -37.59 18.25
CA ASP A 333 -11.80 -38.38 17.66
C ASP A 333 -11.05 -37.63 16.56
N ILE A 334 -11.80 -36.89 15.72
CA ILE A 334 -11.21 -36.02 14.70
C ILE A 334 -10.50 -34.82 15.35
N LEU A 335 -11.10 -34.20 16.38
CA LEU A 335 -10.48 -33.10 17.11
C LEU A 335 -9.15 -33.50 17.76
N ALA A 336 -9.09 -34.69 18.39
CA ALA A 336 -7.86 -35.23 18.97
C ALA A 336 -6.72 -35.33 17.93
N LYS A 337 -7.05 -35.82 16.72
CA LYS A 337 -6.10 -35.90 15.62
C LYS A 337 -5.65 -34.50 15.16
N MET A 338 -6.59 -33.58 14.96
CA MET A 338 -6.30 -32.20 14.55
C MET A 338 -5.39 -31.47 15.55
N PHE A 339 -5.63 -31.63 16.86
CA PHE A 339 -4.78 -31.03 17.89
C PHE A 339 -3.39 -31.66 17.93
N SER A 340 -3.30 -32.97 17.74
CA SER A 340 -2.01 -33.67 17.65
C SER A 340 -1.17 -33.14 16.48
N GLU A 341 -1.75 -33.05 15.29
CA GLU A 341 -1.08 -32.47 14.10
C GLU A 341 -0.73 -30.99 14.29
N ALA A 342 -1.60 -30.21 14.94
CA ALA A 342 -1.34 -28.80 15.21
C ALA A 342 -0.20 -28.60 16.23
N LYS A 343 0.00 -29.53 17.17
CA LYS A 343 1.10 -29.47 18.15
C LYS A 343 2.49 -29.61 17.54
N GLU A 344 2.59 -30.26 16.39
CA GLU A 344 3.85 -30.37 15.63
C GLU A 344 4.30 -29.02 15.03
N LYS A 345 3.40 -28.03 14.95
CA LYS A 345 3.70 -26.70 14.45
C LYS A 345 4.04 -25.77 15.62
N PRO A 346 5.26 -25.19 15.71
CA PRO A 346 5.66 -24.35 16.84
C PRO A 346 4.69 -23.20 17.14
N THR A 347 4.12 -22.57 16.12
CA THR A 347 3.17 -21.45 16.25
C THR A 347 1.80 -21.87 16.80
N MET A 348 1.41 -23.15 16.63
CA MET A 348 0.11 -23.67 17.04
C MET A 348 0.18 -24.55 18.29
N LYS A 349 1.37 -24.99 18.70
CA LYS A 349 1.57 -25.87 19.87
C LYS A 349 0.81 -25.42 21.11
N ILE A 350 0.91 -24.14 21.47
CA ILE A 350 0.27 -23.62 22.68
C ILE A 350 -1.26 -23.65 22.58
N ILE A 351 -1.85 -23.23 21.45
CA ILE A 351 -3.32 -23.23 21.31
C ILE A 351 -3.87 -24.64 21.17
N ALA A 352 -3.17 -25.52 20.45
CA ALA A 352 -3.55 -26.92 20.29
C ALA A 352 -3.53 -27.68 21.63
N SER A 353 -2.48 -27.51 22.44
CA SER A 353 -2.43 -28.11 23.79
C SER A 353 -3.56 -27.62 24.70
N ARG A 354 -3.93 -26.33 24.63
CA ARG A 354 -5.04 -25.79 25.44
C ARG A 354 -6.40 -26.36 25.01
N LEU A 355 -6.65 -26.46 23.71
CA LEU A 355 -7.89 -27.05 23.18
C LEU A 355 -7.96 -28.57 23.39
N GLU A 356 -6.81 -29.26 23.40
CA GLU A 356 -6.75 -30.67 23.80
C GLU A 356 -7.10 -30.87 25.29
N GLY A 357 -6.70 -29.92 26.14
CA GLY A 357 -7.15 -29.90 27.54
C GLY A 357 -8.67 -29.78 27.67
N GLU A 358 -9.31 -28.91 26.88
CA GLU A 358 -10.78 -28.81 26.84
C GLU A 358 -11.45 -30.11 26.39
N LEU A 359 -10.83 -30.82 25.44
CA LEU A 359 -11.29 -32.13 25.00
C LEU A 359 -11.29 -33.15 26.13
N TRP A 360 -10.17 -33.31 26.83
CA TRP A 360 -10.07 -34.21 27.98
C TRP A 360 -11.08 -33.87 29.07
N GLN A 361 -11.27 -32.58 29.34
CA GLN A 361 -12.26 -32.12 30.31
C GLN A 361 -13.68 -32.50 29.90
N SER A 362 -14.03 -32.33 28.63
CA SER A 362 -15.35 -32.70 28.10
C SER A 362 -15.63 -34.21 28.14
N GLU A 363 -14.58 -35.03 28.10
CA GLU A 363 -14.65 -36.48 28.24
C GLU A 363 -14.63 -36.95 29.71
N GLY A 364 -14.66 -36.00 30.66
CA GLY A 364 -14.65 -36.28 32.09
C GLY A 364 -13.33 -36.87 32.59
N GLN A 365 -12.21 -36.57 31.90
CA GLN A 365 -10.89 -37.02 32.35
C GLN A 365 -10.49 -36.30 33.63
N THR A 366 -10.33 -37.05 34.72
CA THR A 366 -9.69 -36.51 35.93
C THR A 366 -8.19 -36.44 35.74
N ALA A 367 -7.49 -35.65 36.55
CA ALA A 367 -6.02 -35.63 36.58
C ALA A 367 -5.45 -37.06 36.64
N GLY A 368 -6.02 -37.93 37.47
CA GLY A 368 -5.57 -39.31 37.58
C GLY A 368 -5.88 -40.20 36.40
N LYS A 369 -7.11 -40.15 35.90
CA LYS A 369 -7.50 -40.98 34.76
C LYS A 369 -6.67 -40.59 33.53
N LEU A 370 -6.40 -39.30 33.35
CA LEU A 370 -5.55 -38.83 32.26
C LEU A 370 -4.09 -39.27 32.45
N PHE A 371 -3.55 -39.26 33.66
CA PHE A 371 -2.19 -39.71 33.95
C PHE A 371 -1.95 -41.14 33.44
N THR A 372 -2.87 -42.06 33.75
CA THR A 372 -2.85 -43.45 33.26
C THR A 372 -3.14 -43.55 31.77
N THR A 373 -4.07 -42.74 31.23
CA THR A 373 -4.37 -42.73 29.78
C THR A 373 -3.15 -42.33 28.96
N LEU A 374 -2.33 -41.42 29.49
CA LEU A 374 -1.07 -40.97 28.90
C LEU A 374 0.11 -41.89 29.22
N LYS A 375 -0.11 -42.99 29.94
CA LYS A 375 0.88 -43.98 30.37
C LYS A 375 2.04 -43.38 31.17
N LEU A 376 1.76 -42.31 31.93
CA LEU A 376 2.76 -41.65 32.78
C LEU A 376 3.06 -42.47 34.05
N ASP A 377 2.19 -43.39 34.42
CA ASP A 377 2.43 -44.39 35.46
C ASP A 377 3.44 -45.46 35.03
N GLU A 378 3.61 -45.68 33.73
CA GLU A 378 4.56 -46.66 33.17
C GLU A 378 5.98 -46.08 33.00
N THR A 379 6.19 -44.77 33.16
CA THR A 379 7.47 -44.12 32.87
C THR A 379 8.54 -44.29 33.96
N GLY A 380 8.13 -44.69 35.17
CA GLY A 380 9.04 -44.87 36.31
C GLY A 380 9.84 -43.60 36.62
N GLU A 381 11.16 -43.74 36.82
CA GLU A 381 12.05 -42.62 37.14
C GLU A 381 12.19 -41.57 36.02
N GLY A 382 11.78 -41.90 34.79
CA GLY A 382 11.81 -41.01 33.63
C GLY A 382 10.54 -40.16 33.44
N LEU A 383 9.75 -39.97 34.50
CA LEU A 383 8.45 -39.28 34.44
C LEU A 383 8.56 -37.84 33.96
N PHE A 384 9.53 -37.08 34.47
CA PHE A 384 9.65 -35.65 34.18
C PHE A 384 10.20 -35.40 32.77
N GLU A 385 10.84 -36.39 32.18
CA GLU A 385 11.35 -36.42 30.81
C GLU A 385 10.30 -36.92 29.80
N ALA A 386 9.21 -37.51 30.28
CA ALA A 386 8.18 -38.08 29.43
C ALA A 386 7.52 -36.98 28.55
N PRO A 387 7.42 -37.17 27.22
CA PRO A 387 6.88 -36.13 26.32
C PRO A 387 5.48 -35.64 26.67
N MET A 388 4.66 -36.51 27.28
CA MET A 388 3.27 -36.20 27.66
C MET A 388 3.12 -35.60 29.06
N PHE A 389 4.18 -35.61 29.88
CA PHE A 389 4.13 -35.08 31.25
C PHE A 389 3.81 -33.59 31.26
N ALA A 390 4.44 -32.81 30.38
CA ALA A 390 4.18 -31.37 30.27
C ALA A 390 2.70 -31.07 29.92
N SER A 391 2.10 -31.86 29.03
CA SER A 391 0.69 -31.70 28.67
C SER A 391 -0.24 -32.08 29.82
N TRP A 392 0.08 -33.15 30.55
CA TRP A 392 -0.66 -33.53 31.76
C TRP A 392 -0.57 -32.46 32.85
N ALA A 393 0.63 -31.97 33.15
CA ALA A 393 0.85 -30.93 34.17
C ALA A 393 0.10 -29.63 33.83
N ALA A 394 0.11 -29.22 32.55
CA ALA A 394 -0.67 -28.09 32.08
C ALA A 394 -2.19 -28.31 32.26
N TYR A 395 -2.68 -29.51 31.99
CA TYR A 395 -4.09 -29.87 32.22
C TYR A 395 -4.48 -29.83 33.70
N VAL A 396 -3.65 -30.38 34.59
CA VAL A 396 -3.88 -30.35 36.05
C VAL A 396 -3.96 -28.91 36.56
N LYS A 397 -3.01 -28.06 36.16
CA LYS A 397 -3.02 -26.63 36.52
C LYS A 397 -4.29 -25.94 36.02
N ARG A 398 -4.77 -26.31 34.83
CA ARG A 398 -6.02 -25.80 34.28
C ARG A 398 -7.24 -26.23 35.10
N LEU A 399 -7.35 -27.49 35.49
CA LEU A 399 -8.46 -27.97 36.33
C LEU A 399 -8.58 -27.17 37.64
N SER A 400 -7.45 -26.81 38.26
CA SER A 400 -7.45 -25.99 39.48
C SER A 400 -7.79 -24.51 39.27
N GLN A 401 -7.76 -23.99 38.04
CA GLN A 401 -7.97 -22.55 37.80
C GLN A 401 -9.41 -22.09 38.12
N TYR A 402 -10.33 -23.03 38.28
CA TYR A 402 -11.72 -22.80 38.65
C TYR A 402 -11.99 -23.03 40.15
N GLU A 403 -10.97 -23.44 40.91
CA GLU A 403 -11.09 -23.61 42.36
C GLU A 403 -11.09 -22.24 43.06
N LYS A 404 -11.85 -22.14 44.15
CA LYS A 404 -11.99 -20.89 44.92
C LYS A 404 -10.65 -20.43 45.52
N ASN A 405 -9.74 -21.37 45.78
CA ASN A 405 -8.37 -21.17 46.25
C ASN A 405 -7.44 -22.16 45.52
N PRO A 406 -6.91 -21.81 44.33
CA PRO A 406 -6.04 -22.71 43.57
C PRO A 406 -4.76 -23.01 44.36
N ASN A 407 -4.46 -24.30 44.57
CA ASN A 407 -3.20 -24.70 45.18
C ASN A 407 -2.02 -24.42 44.23
N GLU A 408 -1.04 -23.63 44.67
CA GLU A 408 0.18 -23.34 43.90
C GLU A 408 0.96 -24.61 43.54
N PHE A 409 0.83 -25.66 44.36
CA PHE A 409 1.47 -26.96 44.20
C PHE A 409 0.54 -28.05 43.67
N VAL A 410 -0.55 -27.70 42.96
CA VAL A 410 -1.55 -28.68 42.48
C VAL A 410 -0.95 -29.87 41.72
N ILE A 411 0.09 -29.66 40.91
CA ILE A 411 0.77 -30.73 40.18
C ILE A 411 1.43 -31.70 41.17
N PHE A 412 2.13 -31.17 42.17
CA PHE A 412 2.78 -31.97 43.20
C PHE A 412 1.77 -32.71 44.05
N SER A 413 0.69 -32.04 44.48
CA SER A 413 -0.40 -32.69 45.23
C SER A 413 -1.11 -33.78 44.44
N GLU A 414 -1.15 -33.70 43.10
CA GLU A 414 -1.57 -34.83 42.28
C GLU A 414 -0.52 -35.95 42.26
N LEU A 415 0.76 -35.64 42.13
CA LEU A 415 1.82 -36.67 42.16
C LEU A 415 1.88 -37.42 43.50
N GLU A 416 1.70 -36.74 44.64
CA GLU A 416 1.66 -37.34 45.99
C GLU A 416 0.49 -38.32 46.18
N LYS A 417 -0.57 -38.22 45.37
CA LYS A 417 -1.67 -39.21 45.38
C LYS A 417 -1.28 -40.54 44.73
N ARG A 418 -0.14 -40.59 44.03
CA ARG A 418 0.26 -41.69 43.14
C ARG A 418 1.62 -42.30 43.50
N TYR A 419 2.52 -41.47 44.02
CA TYR A 419 3.84 -41.87 44.45
C TYR A 419 3.98 -41.63 45.94
N ASP A 420 4.67 -42.55 46.64
CA ASP A 420 5.06 -42.27 48.00
C ASP A 420 6.10 -41.13 48.05
N TYR A 421 6.22 -40.53 49.23
CA TYR A 421 7.09 -39.37 49.44
C TYR A 421 8.55 -39.65 49.08
N VAL A 422 9.06 -40.85 49.36
CA VAL A 422 10.47 -41.21 49.15
C VAL A 422 10.77 -41.38 47.67
N ASP A 423 9.88 -42.06 46.95
CA ASP A 423 10.02 -42.27 45.51
C ASP A 423 9.84 -40.97 44.73
N LEU A 424 8.85 -40.13 45.08
CA LEU A 424 8.68 -38.83 44.44
C LEU A 424 9.88 -37.90 44.68
N ALA A 425 10.44 -37.89 45.90
CA ALA A 425 11.65 -37.13 46.21
C ALA A 425 12.86 -37.63 45.41
N ARG A 426 13.00 -38.95 45.23
CA ARG A 426 14.06 -39.54 44.40
C ARG A 426 13.93 -39.12 42.94
N MET A 427 12.72 -39.17 42.38
CA MET A 427 12.46 -38.74 41.00
C MET A 427 12.78 -37.25 40.78
N LEU A 428 12.37 -36.38 41.71
CA LEU A 428 12.66 -34.95 41.65
C LEU A 428 14.17 -34.65 41.74
N TYR A 429 14.87 -35.31 42.66
CA TYR A 429 16.32 -35.18 42.78
C TYR A 429 17.06 -35.60 41.51
N ASN A 430 16.62 -36.69 40.87
CA ASN A 430 17.18 -37.16 39.61
C ASN A 430 16.94 -36.16 38.47
N ALA A 431 15.72 -35.62 38.36
CA ALA A 431 15.38 -34.60 37.37
C ALA A 431 16.19 -33.31 37.55
N GLU A 432 16.39 -32.86 38.79
CA GLU A 432 17.20 -31.68 39.11
C GLU A 432 18.67 -31.87 38.72
N ARG A 433 19.28 -33.04 39.05
CA ARG A 433 20.64 -33.36 38.63
C ARG A 433 20.81 -33.41 37.11
N GLN A 434 19.81 -33.93 36.39
CA GLN A 434 19.85 -33.95 34.93
C GLN A 434 19.73 -32.54 34.33
N ALA A 435 18.90 -31.68 34.91
CA ALA A 435 18.78 -30.27 34.53
C ALA A 435 20.10 -29.49 34.76
N ASP A 436 20.80 -29.73 35.88
CA ASP A 436 22.08 -29.10 36.17
C ASP A 436 23.21 -29.54 35.23
N ASN A 437 23.20 -30.82 34.83
CA ASN A 437 24.15 -31.37 33.86
C ASN A 437 23.90 -30.84 32.44
N THR A 438 22.66 -30.61 32.04
CA THR A 438 22.29 -30.06 30.72
C THR A 438 22.44 -28.54 30.64
N SER A 439 22.34 -27.83 31.76
CA SER A 439 22.50 -26.37 31.85
C SER A 439 23.96 -25.92 32.02
N GLY A 440 24.91 -26.86 32.12
CA GLY A 440 26.34 -26.58 32.30
C GLY A 440 26.71 -25.95 33.65
N ARG A 441 25.81 -25.94 34.64
CA ARG A 441 26.04 -25.36 35.97
C ARG A 441 26.74 -26.32 36.95
N GLY A 442 26.78 -27.62 36.64
CA GLY A 442 27.47 -28.64 37.43
C GLY A 442 28.99 -28.71 37.23
N LYS A 443 29.72 -27.60 37.37
CA LYS A 443 31.18 -27.61 37.64
C LYS A 443 31.55 -26.44 38.54
N ILE A 444 31.42 -26.62 39.85
CA ILE A 444 32.42 -26.23 40.86
C ILE A 444 32.13 -27.12 42.08
N ARG A 445 33.20 -27.74 42.60
CA ARG A 445 33.22 -28.63 43.76
C ARG A 445 32.94 -27.90 45.06
#